data_AF-A0A409VUQ3-F1
#
_entry.id   AF-A0A409VUQ3-F1
#
_cell.length_a   1.000
_cell.length_b   1.000
_cell.length_c   1.000
_cell.angle_alpha   90.00
_cell.angle_beta   90.00
_cell.angle_gamma   90.00
#
_symmetry.space_group_name_H-M   'P 1'
#
loop_
_entity.id
_entity.type
_entity.pdbx_description
1 polymer ?
#
loop_
_entity_poly.entity_id
_entity_poly.type
_entity_poly.pdbx_seq_one_letter_code
_entity_poly.pdbx_strand_id
1 'polypeptide(L)'
;MFNVTDRPTNPLLELLQTNEQVNDVKPISTQFIRAFDIIYLIGLLSLLAILITACTSSRIRRLSTWYTFLLAWIFEALSKLLLVGQQTSPVSPRFGLCVVQASFINATPVLYVSF
;
A
#
# COMPACT_ATOMS: atom_id res chain seq x y z
N MET A 1 11.50 -36.04 20.00
CA MET A 1 11.22 -37.11 19.02
C MET A 1 9.82 -36.83 18.48
N PHE A 2 9.72 -36.07 17.39
CA PHE A 2 8.43 -35.68 16.80
C PHE A 2 7.96 -36.81 15.89
N ASN A 3 6.84 -37.44 16.23
CA ASN A 3 6.25 -38.49 15.40
C ASN A 3 5.41 -37.82 14.30
N VAL A 4 6.01 -37.65 13.12
CA VAL A 4 5.30 -37.27 11.90
C VAL A 4 4.58 -38.52 11.40
N THR A 5 3.32 -38.68 11.79
CA THR A 5 2.43 -39.57 11.04
C THR A 5 2.27 -38.98 9.64
N ASP A 6 2.89 -39.63 8.65
CA ASP A 6 2.61 -39.42 7.23
C ASP A 6 1.11 -39.59 6.99
N ARG A 7 0.41 -38.46 6.88
CA ARG A 7 -0.94 -38.42 6.30
C ARG A 7 -0.75 -38.72 4.81
N PRO A 8 -1.36 -39.77 4.24
CA PRO A 8 -1.41 -39.89 2.79
C PRO A 8 -2.25 -38.73 2.26
N THR A 9 -1.60 -37.66 1.83
CA THR A 9 -2.22 -36.54 1.14
C THR A 9 -2.67 -37.06 -0.22
N ASN A 10 -3.98 -37.36 -0.34
CA ASN A 10 -4.57 -37.64 -1.63
C ASN A 10 -4.52 -36.32 -2.43
N PRO A 11 -3.72 -36.24 -3.51
CA PRO A 11 -3.51 -35.00 -4.24
C PRO A 11 -4.82 -34.45 -4.84
N LEU A 12 -5.80 -35.31 -5.11
CA LEU A 12 -7.11 -34.85 -5.58
C LEU A 12 -7.92 -34.16 -4.49
N LEU A 13 -7.77 -34.58 -3.22
CA LEU A 13 -8.45 -33.92 -2.11
C LEU A 13 -7.86 -32.53 -1.86
N GLU A 14 -6.54 -32.38 -1.95
CA GLU A 14 -5.88 -31.08 -1.86
C GLU A 14 -6.30 -30.17 -3.02
N LEU A 15 -6.37 -30.68 -4.25
CA LEU A 15 -6.86 -29.92 -5.40
C LEU A 15 -8.33 -29.52 -5.24
N LEU A 16 -9.20 -30.41 -4.77
CA LEU A 16 -10.62 -30.09 -4.54
C LEU A 16 -10.78 -29.04 -3.45
N GLN A 17 -10.04 -29.15 -2.34
CA GLN A 17 -10.02 -28.12 -1.29
C GLN A 17 -9.50 -26.79 -1.83
N THR A 18 -8.44 -26.80 -2.64
CA THR A 18 -7.89 -25.57 -3.24
C THR A 18 -8.89 -24.93 -4.20
N ASN A 19 -9.60 -25.72 -5.01
CA ASN A 19 -10.61 -25.22 -5.95
C ASN A 19 -11.83 -24.64 -5.23
N GLU A 20 -12.32 -25.28 -4.16
CA GLU A 20 -13.44 -24.76 -3.36
C GLU A 20 -13.07 -23.45 -2.65
N GLN A 21 -11.87 -23.37 -2.09
CA GLN A 21 -11.37 -22.14 -1.46
C GLN A 21 -11.18 -20.99 -2.47
N VAL A 22 -10.77 -21.28 -3.71
CA VAL A 22 -10.68 -20.27 -4.79
C VAL A 22 -12.05 -19.74 -5.19
N ASN A 23 -13.10 -20.56 -5.10
CA ASN A 23 -14.46 -20.19 -5.52
C ASN A 23 -15.24 -19.37 -4.46
N ASP A 24 -14.85 -19.41 -3.18
CA ASP A 24 -15.50 -18.66 -2.10
C ASP A 24 -14.85 -17.27 -1.84
N VAL A 25 -13.73 -16.97 -2.50
CA VAL A 25 -13.15 -15.62 -2.46
C VAL A 25 -14.04 -14.69 -3.28
N LYS A 26 -14.94 -13.97 -2.60
CA LYS A 26 -15.68 -12.85 -3.19
C LYS A 26 -14.66 -11.90 -3.84
N PRO A 27 -14.75 -11.65 -5.16
CA PRO A 27 -13.80 -10.78 -5.84
C PRO A 27 -13.87 -9.39 -5.19
N ILE A 28 -12.70 -8.84 -4.84
CA ILE A 28 -12.61 -7.45 -4.37
C ILE A 28 -13.32 -6.57 -5.40
N SER A 29 -14.27 -5.77 -4.95
CA SER A 29 -15.04 -4.94 -5.85
C SER A 29 -14.14 -3.87 -6.48
N THR A 30 -14.05 -3.87 -7.81
CA THR A 30 -13.26 -2.89 -8.56
C THR A 30 -13.70 -1.45 -8.27
N GLN A 31 -14.94 -1.25 -7.83
CA GLN A 31 -15.46 0.04 -7.40
C GLN A 31 -14.77 0.54 -6.13
N PHE A 32 -14.53 -0.34 -5.15
CA PHE A 32 -13.86 0.03 -3.91
C PHE A 32 -12.41 0.44 -4.16
N ILE A 33 -11.69 -0.31 -5.00
CA ILE A 33 -10.32 0.01 -5.39
C ILE A 33 -10.26 1.39 -6.07
N ARG A 34 -11.14 1.64 -7.04
CA ARG A 34 -11.18 2.94 -7.72
C ARG A 34 -11.47 4.10 -6.77
N ALA A 35 -12.43 3.94 -5.86
CA ALA A 35 -12.74 4.97 -4.87
C ALA A 35 -11.54 5.25 -3.96
N PHE A 36 -10.87 4.20 -3.51
CA PHE A 36 -9.66 4.28 -2.69
C PHE A 36 -8.55 5.05 -3.42
N ASP A 37 -8.25 4.70 -4.68
CA ASP A 37 -7.20 5.36 -5.46
C ASP A 37 -7.51 6.84 -5.69
N ILE A 38 -8.78 7.20 -5.97
CA ILE A 38 -9.21 8.59 -6.16
C ILE A 38 -9.02 9.41 -4.87
N ILE A 39 -9.39 8.86 -3.72
CA ILE A 39 -9.21 9.53 -2.42
C ILE A 39 -7.72 9.81 -2.16
N TYR A 40 -6.86 8.83 -2.43
CA TYR A 40 -5.41 9.01 -2.27
C TYR A 40 -4.82 10.01 -3.26
N LEU A 41 -5.31 10.05 -4.50
CA LEU A 41 -4.88 11.03 -5.50
C LEU A 41 -5.26 12.46 -5.07
N ILE A 42 -6.51 12.67 -4.62
CA ILE A 42 -6.98 13.98 -4.13
C ILE A 42 -6.18 14.40 -2.89
N GLY A 43 -5.93 13.46 -1.97
CA GLY A 43 -5.11 13.69 -0.79
C GLY A 43 -3.69 14.13 -1.14
N LEU A 44 -3.04 13.42 -2.08
CA LEU A 44 -1.70 13.76 -2.55
C LEU A 44 -1.65 15.18 -3.15
N LEU A 45 -2.58 15.50 -4.05
CA LEU A 45 -2.65 16.82 -4.69
C LEU A 45 -2.85 17.94 -3.65
N SER A 46 -3.71 17.70 -2.66
CA SER A 46 -3.97 18.65 -1.59
C SER A 46 -2.74 18.85 -0.70
N LEU A 47 -2.04 17.77 -0.33
CA LEU A 47 -0.80 17.84 0.46
C LEU A 47 0.32 18.57 -0.30
N LEU A 48 0.47 18.31 -1.59
CA LEU A 48 1.43 19.02 -2.45
C LEU A 48 1.09 20.51 -2.54
N ALA A 49 -0.18 20.86 -2.74
CA ALA A 49 -0.62 22.26 -2.77
C ALA A 49 -0.32 22.98 -1.44
N ILE A 50 -0.57 22.31 -0.31
CA ILE A 50 -0.24 22.84 1.02
C ILE A 50 1.28 23.00 1.18
N LEU A 51 2.06 22.02 0.77
CA LEU A 51 3.53 22.04 0.87
C LEU A 51 4.11 23.16 0.01
N ILE A 52 3.68 23.28 -1.25
CA ILE A 52 4.10 24.35 -2.16
C ILE A 52 3.71 25.72 -1.59
N THR A 53 2.48 25.88 -1.12
CA THR A 53 2.01 27.14 -0.51
C THR A 53 2.84 27.48 0.73
N ALA A 54 3.19 26.50 1.55
CA ALA A 54 4.02 26.68 2.73
C ALA A 54 5.48 27.04 2.38
N CYS A 55 6.03 26.48 1.30
CA CYS A 55 7.37 26.81 0.82
C CYS A 55 7.44 28.21 0.20
N THR A 56 6.41 28.62 -0.54
CA THR A 56 6.36 29.95 -1.17
C THR A 56 6.05 31.06 -0.15
N SER A 57 5.28 30.75 0.90
CA SER A 57 4.93 31.71 1.94
C SER A 57 6.01 31.79 3.03
N SER A 58 7.01 32.64 2.81
CA SER A 58 8.06 32.95 3.81
C SER A 58 7.53 33.65 5.08
N ARG A 59 6.22 33.91 5.17
CA ARG A 59 5.62 34.69 6.26
C ARG A 59 5.39 33.88 7.54
N ILE A 60 5.39 32.55 7.47
CA ILE A 60 5.00 31.68 8.59
C ILE A 60 6.20 30.85 9.02
N ARG A 61 6.75 31.13 10.22
CA ARG A 61 7.75 30.27 10.88
C ARG A 61 7.07 28.98 11.35
N ARG A 62 7.02 27.96 10.49
CA ARG A 62 6.49 26.63 10.84
C ARG A 62 7.61 25.77 11.44
N LEU A 63 7.29 24.97 12.46
CA LEU A 63 8.23 23.98 13.02
C LEU A 63 8.57 22.92 11.97
N SER A 64 9.82 22.45 11.98
CA SER A 64 10.33 21.43 11.05
C SER A 64 9.45 20.17 11.02
N THR A 65 8.89 19.77 12.16
CA THR A 65 7.95 18.64 12.33
C THR A 65 6.73 18.71 11.41
N TRP A 66 6.29 19.93 11.06
CA TRP A 66 5.13 20.10 10.19
C TRP A 66 5.43 19.68 8.74
N TYR A 67 6.66 19.93 8.28
CA TYR A 67 7.11 19.52 6.95
C TYR A 67 7.38 18.02 6.89
N THR A 68 7.99 17.42 7.92
CA THR A 68 8.20 15.97 7.96
C THR A 68 6.89 15.20 8.04
N PHE A 69 5.89 15.71 8.76
CA PHE A 69 4.54 15.14 8.76
C PHE A 69 3.90 15.19 7.36
N LEU A 70 3.96 16.33 6.66
CA LEU A 70 3.46 16.40 5.29
C LEU A 70 4.18 15.43 4.35
N LEU A 71 5.50 15.33 4.45
CA LEU A 71 6.31 14.41 3.64
C LEU A 71 5.94 12.95 3.91
N ALA A 72 5.70 12.57 5.18
CA ALA A 72 5.28 11.22 5.55
C ALA A 72 3.96 10.84 4.88
N TRP A 73 2.97 11.75 4.88
CA TRP A 73 1.68 11.51 4.23
C TRP A 73 1.79 11.48 2.70
N ILE A 74 2.70 12.26 2.10
CA ILE A 74 3.01 12.18 0.67
C ILE A 74 3.59 10.80 0.32
N PHE A 75 4.54 10.29 1.13
CA PHE A 75 5.15 8.98 0.90
C PHE A 75 4.14 7.84 1.05
N GLU A 76 3.26 7.93 2.05
CA GLU A 76 2.16 6.98 2.22
C GLU A 76 1.25 6.98 0.98
N ALA A 77 0.85 8.16 0.49
CA ALA A 77 -0.01 8.25 -0.68
C ALA A 77 0.66 7.72 -1.95
N LEU A 78 1.92 8.03 -2.17
CA LEU A 78 2.71 7.48 -3.28
C LEU A 78 2.81 5.95 -3.20
N SER A 79 3.01 5.39 -2.01
CA SER A 79 3.08 3.94 -1.82
C SER A 79 1.80 3.22 -2.27
N LYS A 80 0.62 3.83 -2.07
CA LYS A 80 -0.67 3.25 -2.52
C LYS A 80 -0.87 3.43 -4.02
N LEU A 81 -0.55 4.62 -4.53
CA LEU A 81 -0.72 4.98 -5.94
C LEU A 81 0.20 4.17 -6.88
N LEU A 82 1.36 3.68 -6.41
CA LEU A 82 2.26 2.85 -7.20
C LEU A 82 1.65 1.53 -7.69
N LEU A 83 0.63 1.02 -7.00
CA LEU A 83 -0.02 -0.25 -7.33
C LEU A 83 -1.29 -0.07 -8.18
N VAL A 84 -1.64 1.16 -8.55
CA VAL A 84 -2.80 1.45 -9.40
C VAL A 84 -2.69 0.65 -10.71
N GLY A 85 -3.77 -0.07 -11.03
CA GLY A 85 -3.83 -0.94 -12.22
C GLY A 85 -3.17 -2.31 -12.05
N GLN A 86 -2.45 -2.56 -10.95
CA GLN A 86 -1.93 -3.90 -10.59
C GLN A 86 -2.70 -4.54 -9.42
N GLN A 87 -3.60 -3.81 -8.75
CA GLN A 87 -4.37 -4.29 -7.59
C GLN A 87 -5.38 -5.40 -7.92
N THR A 88 -5.93 -5.42 -9.14
CA THR A 88 -6.93 -6.43 -9.57
C THR A 88 -6.36 -7.47 -10.52
N SER A 89 -5.06 -7.37 -10.84
CA SER A 89 -4.45 -8.28 -11.79
C SER A 89 -4.29 -9.67 -11.16
N PRO A 90 -4.69 -10.76 -11.84
CA PRO A 90 -4.39 -12.12 -11.38
C PRO A 90 -2.87 -12.42 -11.44
N VAL A 91 -2.11 -11.60 -12.18
CA VAL A 91 -0.66 -11.68 -12.23
C VAL A 91 -0.07 -10.87 -11.09
N SER A 92 0.90 -11.45 -10.38
CA SER A 92 1.65 -10.79 -9.31
C SER A 92 2.20 -9.42 -9.76
N PRO A 93 2.13 -8.38 -8.89
CA PRO A 93 2.62 -7.06 -9.22
C PRO A 93 4.11 -7.08 -9.59
N ARG A 94 4.54 -6.07 -10.35
CA ARG A 94 5.94 -5.97 -10.78
C ARG A 94 6.83 -5.85 -9.54
N PHE A 95 7.83 -6.73 -9.43
CA PHE A 95 8.74 -6.76 -8.29
C PHE A 95 9.35 -5.39 -7.98
N GLY A 96 9.82 -4.67 -9.01
CA GLY A 96 10.38 -3.33 -8.84
C GLY A 96 9.41 -2.32 -8.20
N LEU A 97 8.12 -2.37 -8.56
CA LEU A 97 7.11 -1.50 -7.96
C LEU A 97 6.87 -1.86 -6.49
N CYS A 98 6.88 -3.15 -6.16
CA CYS A 98 6.75 -3.62 -4.78
C CYS A 98 7.94 -3.20 -3.91
N VAL A 99 9.16 -3.24 -4.46
CA VAL A 99 10.37 -2.77 -3.75
C VAL A 99 10.29 -1.28 -3.47
N VAL A 100 9.90 -0.46 -4.45
CA VAL A 100 9.75 0.99 -4.25
C VAL A 100 8.62 1.27 -3.26
N GLN A 101 7.49 0.59 -3.37
CA GLN A 101 6.38 0.70 -2.42
C GLN A 101 6.84 0.36 -0.99
N ALA A 102 7.49 -0.78 -0.80
CA ALA A 102 7.99 -1.21 0.50
C ALA A 102 9.03 -0.21 1.06
N SER A 103 9.85 0.38 0.20
CA SER A 103 10.81 1.41 0.60
C SER A 103 10.10 2.65 1.15
N PHE A 104 9.05 3.14 0.49
CA PHE A 104 8.26 4.26 0.98
C PHE A 104 7.57 3.96 2.31
N ILE A 105 6.96 2.77 2.45
CA ILE A 105 6.30 2.36 3.70
C ILE A 105 7.30 2.31 4.86
N ASN A 106 8.52 1.81 4.63
CA ASN A 106 9.56 1.75 5.65
C ASN A 106 10.22 3.09 5.94
N ALA A 107 10.14 4.07 5.03
CA ALA A 107 10.63 5.42 5.27
C ALA A 107 9.67 6.24 6.16
N THR A 108 8.37 5.98 6.11
CA THR A 108 7.36 6.75 6.85
C THR A 108 7.61 6.84 8.37
N PRO A 109 7.96 5.75 9.10
CA PRO A 109 8.29 5.83 10.53
C PRO A 109 9.45 6.78 10.84
N VAL A 110 10.47 6.84 9.98
CA VAL A 110 11.63 7.73 10.16
C VAL A 110 11.19 9.20 10.11
N LEU A 111 10.25 9.51 9.23
CA LEU A 111 9.69 10.86 9.09
C LEU A 111 8.83 11.26 10.29
N TYR A 112 8.14 10.31 10.92
CA TYR A 112 7.34 10.57 12.12
C TYR A 112 8.17 10.73 13.40
N VAL A 113 9.31 10.04 13.51
CA VAL A 113 10.18 10.04 14.71
C VAL A 113 11.21 11.17 14.71
N SER A 114 11.31 11.95 13.62
CA SER A 114 12.17 13.12 13.54
C SER A 114 11.62 14.25 14.43
N PHE A 115 11.99 14.24 15.72
CA PHE A 115 11.65 15.25 16.74
C PHE A 115 12.84 16.15 17.05
#